data_AF-A0A1W9VNU0-F1
#
_entry.id   AF-A0A1W9VNU0-F1
#
_cell.length_a   1.000
_cell.length_b   1.000
_cell.length_c   1.000
_cell.angle_alpha   90.00
_cell.angle_beta   90.00
_cell.angle_gamma   90.00
#
_symmetry.space_group_name_H-M   'P 1'
#
loop_
_entity.id
_entity.type
_entity.pdbx_description
1 polymer ?
#
loop_
_entity_poly.entity_id
_entity_poly.type
_entity_poly.pdbx_seq_one_letter_code
_entity_poly.pdbx_strand_id
1 'polypeptide(L)'
;AIRAACPDVIMQISTGGAVGASFDDRIAPLQLKPDMGTLNGGTLNFGNEIFTNHPKDIERLAEAFKTYNVVPEVEVYESGMIDYIGRLVKRGVITTNPLHVQFVLGVPGGMSGKPKNVLYMAEHLKETIPTASWAVAGIGRYHIPASMMAMTLGGHIRVGFEDNIYYHKGVVANSNAQLVARMKRIADEIGRPIATVAQAREILALPAK
;
A
#
# COMPACT_ATOMS: atom_id res chain seq x y z
N ALA A 1 -10.13 -5.51 19.53
CA ALA A 1 -10.98 -6.45 18.76
C ALA A 1 -10.16 -7.30 17.79
N ILE A 2 -9.57 -6.72 16.72
CA ILE A 2 -8.82 -7.48 15.69
C ILE A 2 -7.73 -8.36 16.30
N ARG A 3 -6.82 -7.79 17.09
CA ARG A 3 -5.74 -8.55 17.74
C ARG A 3 -6.24 -9.63 18.71
N ALA A 4 -7.44 -9.50 19.28
CA ALA A 4 -8.02 -10.56 20.12
C ALA A 4 -8.53 -11.74 19.28
N ALA A 5 -9.01 -11.49 18.06
CA ALA A 5 -9.51 -12.52 17.16
C ALA A 5 -8.42 -13.13 16.25
N CYS A 6 -7.39 -12.35 15.91
CA CYS A 6 -6.25 -12.77 15.09
C CYS A 6 -4.97 -12.14 15.67
N PRO A 7 -4.32 -12.81 16.65
CA PRO A 7 -3.21 -12.23 17.43
C PRO A 7 -2.01 -11.78 16.59
N ASP A 8 -1.68 -12.56 15.56
CA ASP A 8 -0.43 -12.39 14.84
C ASP A 8 -0.54 -11.44 13.64
N VAL A 9 -1.77 -11.11 13.22
CA VAL A 9 -2.03 -10.28 12.04
C VAL A 9 -1.27 -8.95 12.14
N ILE A 10 -0.65 -8.57 11.03
CA ILE A 10 -0.02 -7.27 10.88
C ILE A 10 -1.15 -6.24 10.79
N MET A 11 -1.24 -5.35 11.79
CA MET A 11 -2.22 -4.27 11.77
C MET A 11 -1.58 -3.02 11.20
N GLN A 12 -2.06 -2.64 10.02
CA GLN A 12 -1.70 -1.40 9.36
C GLN A 12 -2.82 -0.37 9.52
N ILE A 13 -2.50 0.84 9.96
CA ILE A 13 -3.48 1.92 10.09
C ILE A 13 -3.31 2.95 8.97
N SER A 14 -4.42 3.48 8.46
CA SER A 14 -4.38 4.55 7.47
C SER A 14 -4.04 5.89 8.12
N THR A 15 -3.10 6.63 7.52
CA THR A 15 -2.90 8.07 7.79
C THR A 15 -3.41 8.93 6.62
N GLY A 16 -4.11 8.33 5.65
CA GLY A 16 -4.77 9.08 4.58
C GLY A 16 -6.02 9.82 5.09
N GLY A 17 -6.78 9.16 5.96
CA GLY A 17 -8.07 9.67 6.45
C GLY A 17 -9.12 9.77 5.35
N ALA A 18 -10.28 10.34 5.68
CA ALA A 18 -11.23 10.81 4.68
C ALA A 18 -10.67 12.06 3.98
N VAL A 19 -11.04 12.28 2.73
CA VAL A 19 -10.68 13.53 2.05
C VAL A 19 -11.19 14.73 2.86
N GLY A 20 -10.31 15.72 3.06
CA GLY A 20 -10.58 16.89 3.91
C GLY A 20 -10.26 16.73 5.39
N ALA A 21 -9.85 15.53 5.86
CA ALA A 21 -9.37 15.35 7.24
C ALA A 21 -8.13 16.22 7.53
N SER A 22 -8.06 16.78 8.73
CA SER A 22 -6.92 17.60 9.14
C SER A 22 -5.65 16.74 9.23
N PHE A 23 -4.48 17.36 9.03
CA PHE A 23 -3.21 16.64 9.19
C PHE A 23 -3.04 16.07 10.61
N ASP A 24 -3.49 16.83 11.63
CA ASP A 24 -3.37 16.43 13.03
C ASP A 24 -4.24 15.19 13.35
N ASP A 25 -5.43 15.10 12.77
CA ASP A 25 -6.27 13.89 12.90
C ASP A 25 -5.67 12.69 12.18
N ARG A 26 -4.97 12.91 11.06
CA ARG A 26 -4.35 11.87 10.25
C ARG A 26 -3.09 11.28 10.88
N ILE A 27 -2.33 12.10 11.62
CA ILE A 27 -1.07 11.69 12.27
C ILE A 27 -1.29 11.10 13.67
N ALA A 28 -2.32 11.55 14.40
CA ALA A 28 -2.57 11.15 15.78
C ALA A 28 -2.63 9.62 16.01
N PRO A 29 -3.23 8.81 15.11
CA PRO A 29 -3.29 7.35 15.28
C PRO A 29 -1.92 6.65 15.38
N LEU A 30 -0.83 7.24 14.88
CA LEU A 30 0.52 6.65 15.01
C LEU A 30 0.97 6.51 16.46
N GLN A 31 0.43 7.31 17.39
CA GLN A 31 0.70 7.21 18.83
C GLN A 31 0.29 5.85 19.41
N LEU A 32 -0.61 5.12 18.74
CA LEU A 32 -1.03 3.78 19.13
C LEU A 32 0.03 2.71 18.83
N LYS A 33 1.14 3.07 18.17
CA LYS A 33 2.25 2.19 17.79
C LYS A 33 1.75 0.91 17.07
N PRO A 34 1.02 1.05 15.95
CA PRO A 34 0.63 -0.10 15.12
C PRO A 34 1.87 -0.82 14.57
N ASP A 35 1.67 -2.02 14.01
CA ASP A 35 2.76 -2.71 13.32
C ASP A 35 3.21 -1.87 12.10
N MET A 36 2.26 -1.33 11.33
CA MET A 36 2.51 -0.47 10.17
C MET A 36 1.54 0.71 10.11
N GLY A 37 1.87 1.70 9.30
CA GLY A 37 0.95 2.77 8.91
C GLY A 37 1.20 3.24 7.48
N THR A 38 0.18 3.75 6.82
CA THR A 38 0.33 4.27 5.45
C THR A 38 1.03 5.63 5.46
N LEU A 39 1.86 5.93 4.47
CA LEU A 39 2.46 7.25 4.23
C LEU A 39 2.19 7.64 2.77
N ASN A 40 1.38 8.68 2.57
CA ASN A 40 0.98 9.09 1.22
C ASN A 40 2.10 9.88 0.54
N GLY A 41 2.55 9.41 -0.63
CA GLY A 41 3.71 9.94 -1.34
C GLY A 41 3.48 11.22 -2.14
N GLY A 42 2.25 11.74 -2.19
CA GLY A 42 1.96 12.98 -2.91
C GLY A 42 0.49 13.36 -2.97
N THR A 43 0.23 14.51 -3.60
CA THR A 43 -1.13 15.05 -3.83
C THR A 43 -1.63 14.63 -5.21
N LEU A 44 -2.93 14.38 -5.34
CA LEU A 44 -3.61 14.13 -6.61
C LEU A 44 -5.08 14.58 -6.57
N ASN A 45 -5.68 14.70 -7.75
CA ASN A 45 -7.14 14.70 -7.85
C ASN A 45 -7.65 13.30 -7.49
N PHE A 46 -8.74 13.24 -6.72
CA PHE A 46 -9.32 12.00 -6.21
C PHE A 46 -10.84 12.05 -6.38
N GLY A 47 -11.34 11.47 -7.47
CA GLY A 47 -12.74 11.61 -7.84
C GLY A 47 -13.08 13.07 -8.15
N ASN A 48 -14.01 13.65 -7.38
CA ASN A 48 -14.42 15.04 -7.50
C ASN A 48 -13.69 15.98 -6.54
N GLU A 49 -12.73 15.46 -5.77
CA GLU A 49 -12.01 16.21 -4.74
C GLU A 49 -10.50 16.17 -4.97
N ILE A 50 -9.73 16.79 -4.07
CA ILE A 50 -8.27 16.77 -4.07
C ILE A 50 -7.82 16.03 -2.81
N PHE A 51 -7.06 14.97 -2.98
CA PHE A 51 -6.42 14.29 -1.85
C PHE A 51 -5.06 14.95 -1.58
N THR A 52 -5.07 15.91 -0.66
CA THR A 52 -3.93 16.76 -0.37
C THR A 52 -2.93 16.10 0.58
N ASN A 53 -1.67 16.09 0.16
CA ASN A 53 -0.50 15.72 0.93
C ASN A 53 0.59 16.74 0.62
N HIS A 54 0.60 17.85 1.38
CA HIS A 54 1.57 18.91 1.19
C HIS A 54 2.99 18.39 1.50
N PRO A 55 4.04 18.75 0.74
CA PRO A 55 5.39 18.21 0.94
C PRO A 55 5.91 18.30 2.39
N LYS A 56 5.66 19.42 3.08
CA LYS A 56 6.05 19.58 4.50
C LYS A 56 5.35 18.58 5.41
N ASP A 57 4.10 18.24 5.12
CA ASP A 57 3.31 17.31 5.91
C ASP A 57 3.74 15.86 5.65
N ILE A 58 4.15 15.53 4.43
CA ILE A 58 4.78 14.23 4.11
C ILE A 58 6.07 14.04 4.92
N GLU A 59 6.94 15.06 4.95
CA GLU A 59 8.17 15.00 5.73
C GLU A 59 7.89 14.92 7.25
N ARG A 60 6.95 15.73 7.77
CA ARG A 60 6.53 15.65 9.18
C ARG A 60 5.96 14.28 9.55
N LEU A 61 5.18 13.68 8.67
CA LEU A 61 4.62 12.36 8.89
C LEU A 61 5.73 11.29 8.89
N ALA A 62 6.69 11.37 7.97
CA ALA A 62 7.87 10.48 7.96
C ALA A 62 8.69 10.57 9.27
N GLU A 63 8.87 11.77 9.82
CA GLU A 63 9.51 11.96 11.13
C GLU A 63 8.69 11.32 12.27
N ALA A 64 7.36 11.36 12.20
CA ALA A 64 6.51 10.72 13.20
C ALA A 64 6.57 9.19 13.15
N PHE A 65 6.69 8.59 11.96
CA PHE A 65 6.93 7.14 11.82
C PHE A 65 8.19 6.71 12.60
N LYS A 66 9.28 7.49 12.48
CA LYS A 66 10.52 7.26 13.27
C LYS A 66 10.28 7.44 14.77
N THR A 67 9.60 8.52 15.15
CA THR A 67 9.31 8.85 16.55
C THR A 67 8.51 7.76 17.27
N TYR A 68 7.51 7.19 16.59
CA TYR A 68 6.63 6.16 17.16
C TYR A 68 7.11 4.72 16.90
N ASN A 69 8.23 4.55 16.19
CA ASN A 69 8.76 3.25 15.77
C ASN A 69 7.73 2.40 15.01
N VAL A 70 7.09 3.02 14.01
CA VAL A 70 6.12 2.37 13.12
C VAL A 70 6.76 2.20 11.75
N VAL A 71 6.53 1.07 11.08
CA VAL A 71 7.02 0.86 9.72
C VAL A 71 6.04 1.48 8.71
N PRO A 72 6.51 2.37 7.80
CA PRO A 72 5.66 2.95 6.77
C PRO A 72 5.44 1.98 5.60
N GLU A 73 4.20 1.92 5.12
CA GLU A 73 3.87 1.53 3.74
C GLU A 73 3.66 2.81 2.93
N VAL A 74 4.45 3.01 1.87
CA VAL A 74 4.38 4.25 1.11
C VAL A 74 3.39 4.14 -0.04
N GLU A 75 2.30 4.88 0.06
CA GLU A 75 1.23 4.90 -0.94
C GLU A 75 1.63 5.79 -2.12
N VAL A 76 1.68 5.19 -3.30
CA VAL A 76 2.12 5.83 -4.55
C VAL A 76 1.02 5.71 -5.59
N TYR A 77 0.55 6.85 -6.07
CA TYR A 77 -0.53 6.94 -7.05
C TYR A 77 -0.04 7.27 -8.45
N GLU A 78 1.18 7.79 -8.56
CA GLU A 78 1.78 8.30 -9.80
C GLU A 78 3.31 8.12 -9.80
N SER A 79 3.89 8.12 -11.00
CA SER A 79 5.34 7.95 -11.21
C SER A 79 6.19 8.90 -10.38
N GLY A 80 5.92 10.21 -10.46
CA GLY A 80 6.73 11.23 -9.79
C GLY A 80 6.72 11.16 -8.26
N MET A 81 5.79 10.42 -7.65
CA MET A 81 5.82 10.14 -6.21
C MET A 81 6.96 9.18 -5.87
N ILE A 82 7.31 8.22 -6.74
CA ILE A 82 8.48 7.35 -6.56
C ILE A 82 9.75 8.18 -6.50
N ASP A 83 9.94 9.13 -7.44
CA ASP A 83 11.09 10.04 -7.45
C ASP A 83 11.15 10.91 -6.19
N TYR A 84 10.01 11.43 -5.74
CA TYR A 84 9.96 12.25 -4.53
C TYR A 84 10.35 11.45 -3.29
N ILE A 85 9.81 10.24 -3.14
CA ILE A 85 10.16 9.34 -2.04
C ILE A 85 11.63 8.91 -2.11
N GLY A 86 12.16 8.63 -3.30
CA GLY A 86 13.58 8.35 -3.51
C GLY A 86 14.47 9.51 -3.03
N ARG A 87 14.05 10.77 -3.24
CA ARG A 87 14.75 11.94 -2.66
C ARG A 87 14.69 11.97 -1.14
N LEU A 88 13.56 11.64 -0.52
CA LEU A 88 13.41 11.59 0.94
C LEU A 88 14.25 10.47 1.57
N VAL A 89 14.35 9.32 0.91
CA VAL A 89 15.26 8.22 1.30
C VAL A 89 16.72 8.69 1.21
N LYS A 90 17.13 9.30 0.09
CA LYS A 90 18.49 9.82 -0.08
C LYS A 90 18.87 10.89 0.95
N ARG A 91 17.90 11.70 1.40
CA ARG A 91 18.07 12.72 2.43
C ARG A 91 18.08 12.17 3.87
N GLY A 92 17.78 10.89 4.07
CA GLY A 92 17.63 10.29 5.40
C GLY A 92 16.38 10.75 6.15
N VAL A 93 15.40 11.34 5.45
CA VAL A 93 14.09 11.66 6.05
C VAL A 93 13.31 10.37 6.28
N ILE A 94 13.25 9.50 5.26
CA ILE A 94 12.75 8.13 5.37
C ILE A 94 13.96 7.21 5.51
N THR A 95 14.05 6.49 6.63
CA THR A 95 15.20 5.63 6.96
C THR A 95 14.89 4.14 6.94
N THR A 96 13.60 3.76 6.81
CA THR A 96 13.17 2.37 6.71
C THR A 96 13.78 1.70 5.47
N ASN A 97 14.42 0.55 5.67
CA ASN A 97 15.01 -0.26 4.60
C ASN A 97 14.94 -1.75 4.98
N PRO A 98 14.40 -2.65 4.13
CA PRO A 98 13.70 -2.35 2.87
C PRO A 98 12.46 -1.48 3.08
N LEU A 99 12.25 -0.51 2.19
CA LEU A 99 11.02 0.29 2.15
C LEU A 99 9.93 -0.54 1.46
N HIS A 100 8.69 -0.50 1.97
CA HIS A 100 7.55 -1.08 1.28
C HIS A 100 6.74 0.00 0.55
N VAL A 101 6.49 -0.20 -0.75
CA VAL A 101 5.75 0.75 -1.60
C VAL A 101 4.46 0.11 -2.10
N GLN A 102 3.33 0.75 -1.83
CA GLN A 102 2.01 0.34 -2.28
C GLN A 102 1.59 1.18 -3.50
N PHE A 103 1.53 0.55 -4.67
CA PHE A 103 0.98 1.20 -5.86
C PHE A 103 -0.55 1.19 -5.77
N VAL A 104 -1.18 2.37 -5.70
CA VAL A 104 -2.65 2.50 -5.66
C VAL A 104 -3.13 3.00 -7.02
N LEU A 105 -3.58 2.07 -7.85
CA LEU A 105 -3.81 2.31 -9.26
C LEU A 105 -5.29 2.19 -9.64
N GLY A 106 -5.81 3.18 -10.36
CA GLY A 106 -7.18 3.21 -10.86
C GLY A 106 -8.10 4.23 -10.19
N VAL A 107 -7.58 5.03 -9.25
CA VAL A 107 -8.28 6.20 -8.71
C VAL A 107 -8.63 7.16 -9.86
N PRO A 108 -9.85 7.71 -9.95
CA PRO A 108 -10.15 8.76 -10.92
C PRO A 108 -9.33 10.02 -10.60
N GLY A 109 -8.29 10.28 -11.41
CA GLY A 109 -7.31 11.35 -11.17
C GLY A 109 -5.88 10.87 -10.89
N GLY A 110 -5.67 9.57 -10.67
CA GLY A 110 -4.36 8.94 -10.57
C GLY A 110 -4.08 7.92 -11.69
N MET A 111 -2.96 7.20 -11.57
CA MET A 111 -2.50 6.28 -12.61
C MET A 111 -3.44 5.09 -12.74
N SER A 112 -3.83 4.72 -13.97
CA SER A 112 -4.66 3.52 -14.20
C SER A 112 -3.93 2.22 -13.87
N GLY A 113 -4.64 1.20 -13.39
CA GLY A 113 -4.07 -0.14 -13.10
C GLY A 113 -4.02 -1.09 -14.31
N LYS A 114 -3.80 -0.58 -15.52
CA LYS A 114 -3.61 -1.42 -16.71
C LYS A 114 -2.24 -2.13 -16.66
N PRO A 115 -2.07 -3.32 -17.26
CA PRO A 115 -0.82 -4.10 -17.17
C PRO A 115 0.47 -3.32 -17.47
N LYS A 116 0.47 -2.51 -18.54
CA LYS A 116 1.59 -1.64 -18.91
C LYS A 116 2.04 -0.71 -17.77
N ASN A 117 1.09 -0.17 -17.02
CA ASN A 117 1.39 0.77 -15.95
C ASN A 117 1.97 0.06 -14.72
N VAL A 118 1.47 -1.13 -14.39
CA VAL A 118 2.02 -1.92 -13.27
C VAL A 118 3.47 -2.30 -13.55
N LEU A 119 3.75 -2.79 -14.77
CA LEU A 119 5.12 -3.11 -15.19
C LEU A 119 6.04 -1.88 -15.08
N TYR A 120 5.61 -0.75 -15.66
CA TYR A 120 6.37 0.50 -15.60
C TYR A 120 6.65 0.95 -14.16
N MET A 121 5.66 0.90 -13.26
CA MET A 121 5.85 1.32 -11.86
C MET A 121 6.82 0.39 -11.11
N ALA A 122 6.77 -0.93 -11.38
CA ALA A 122 7.69 -1.89 -10.78
C ALA A 122 9.14 -1.69 -11.26
N GLU A 123 9.34 -1.46 -12.56
CA GLU A 123 10.66 -1.16 -13.14
C GLU A 123 11.20 0.18 -12.63
N HIS A 124 10.38 1.25 -12.65
CA HIS A 124 10.75 2.57 -12.14
C HIS A 124 11.14 2.54 -10.65
N LEU A 125 10.37 1.80 -9.83
CA LEU A 125 10.72 1.62 -8.42
C LEU A 125 12.06 0.87 -8.28
N LYS A 126 12.29 -0.17 -9.08
CA LYS A 126 13.55 -0.93 -9.03
C LYS A 126 14.76 -0.07 -9.39
N GLU A 127 14.61 0.85 -10.34
CA GLU A 127 15.65 1.80 -10.74
C GLU A 127 15.88 2.87 -9.65
N THR A 128 14.81 3.36 -9.02
CA THR A 128 14.87 4.49 -8.08
C THR A 128 15.20 4.08 -6.64
N ILE A 129 14.62 2.98 -6.14
CA ILE A 129 14.79 2.45 -4.78
C ILE A 129 15.00 0.93 -4.87
N PRO A 130 16.21 0.45 -5.26
CA PRO A 130 16.42 -0.94 -5.67
C PRO A 130 16.14 -2.02 -4.61
N THR A 131 16.15 -1.63 -3.33
CA THR A 131 15.88 -2.52 -2.18
C THR A 131 14.41 -2.54 -1.76
N ALA A 132 13.57 -1.68 -2.34
CA ALA A 132 12.17 -1.60 -1.96
C ALA A 132 11.41 -2.86 -2.39
N SER A 133 10.54 -3.35 -1.52
CA SER A 133 9.48 -4.29 -1.88
C SER A 133 8.23 -3.50 -2.30
N TRP A 134 7.31 -4.14 -3.03
CA TRP A 134 6.11 -3.45 -3.49
C TRP A 134 4.86 -4.31 -3.48
N ALA A 135 3.72 -3.63 -3.32
CA ALA A 135 2.39 -4.18 -3.46
C ALA A 135 1.57 -3.37 -4.47
N VAL A 136 0.45 -3.92 -4.95
CA VAL A 136 -0.51 -3.18 -5.79
C VAL A 136 -1.95 -3.33 -5.30
N ALA A 137 -2.67 -2.21 -5.31
CA ALA A 137 -4.10 -2.09 -5.07
C ALA A 137 -4.72 -1.58 -6.37
N GLY A 138 -5.55 -2.42 -7.01
CA GLY A 138 -6.25 -2.06 -8.24
C GLY A 138 -7.68 -1.62 -7.94
N ILE A 139 -7.99 -0.34 -8.12
CA ILE A 139 -9.33 0.21 -7.83
C ILE A 139 -10.37 -0.33 -8.81
N GLY A 140 -11.47 -0.84 -8.26
CA GLY A 140 -12.62 -1.35 -9.00
C GLY A 140 -12.23 -2.35 -10.09
N ARG A 141 -12.48 -1.98 -11.35
CA ARG A 141 -12.19 -2.83 -12.51
C ARG A 141 -10.72 -3.19 -12.69
N TYR A 142 -9.80 -2.44 -12.09
CA TYR A 142 -8.36 -2.71 -12.19
C TYR A 142 -7.87 -3.76 -11.19
N HIS A 143 -8.70 -4.21 -10.24
CA HIS A 143 -8.32 -5.21 -9.24
C HIS A 143 -7.71 -6.46 -9.90
N ILE A 144 -8.39 -7.07 -10.88
CA ILE A 144 -7.90 -8.31 -11.50
C ILE A 144 -6.62 -8.06 -12.33
N PRO A 145 -6.58 -7.14 -13.31
CA PRO A 145 -5.37 -6.90 -14.09
C PRO A 145 -4.13 -6.58 -13.24
N ALA A 146 -4.28 -5.73 -12.23
CA ALA A 146 -3.18 -5.35 -11.35
C ALA A 146 -2.70 -6.53 -10.50
N SER A 147 -3.63 -7.29 -9.92
CA SER A 147 -3.29 -8.46 -9.11
C SER A 147 -2.54 -9.51 -9.93
N MET A 148 -2.96 -9.78 -11.17
CA MET A 148 -2.28 -10.77 -12.02
C MET A 148 -0.86 -10.33 -12.38
N MET A 149 -0.65 -9.05 -12.66
CA MET A 149 0.71 -8.53 -12.89
C MET A 149 1.59 -8.68 -11.64
N ALA A 150 1.09 -8.34 -10.45
CA ALA A 150 1.83 -8.54 -9.22
C ALA A 150 2.11 -10.02 -8.94
N MET A 151 1.18 -10.93 -9.28
CA MET A 151 1.40 -12.37 -9.17
C MET A 151 2.66 -12.83 -9.91
N THR A 152 2.85 -12.37 -11.15
CA THR A 152 3.93 -12.82 -12.04
C THR A 152 5.21 -11.99 -11.94
N LEU A 153 5.14 -10.73 -11.49
CA LEU A 153 6.29 -9.85 -11.33
C LEU A 153 6.94 -9.92 -9.93
N GLY A 154 6.44 -10.77 -9.05
CA GLY A 154 6.96 -10.92 -7.68
C GLY A 154 6.49 -9.86 -6.69
N GLY A 155 5.55 -8.98 -7.07
CA GLY A 155 4.93 -8.00 -6.17
C GLY A 155 3.86 -8.61 -5.25
N HIS A 156 3.46 -7.88 -4.21
CA HIS A 156 2.37 -8.25 -3.30
C HIS A 156 1.03 -7.64 -3.75
N ILE A 157 -0.08 -8.11 -3.18
CA ILE A 157 -1.43 -7.77 -3.65
C ILE A 157 -2.28 -7.33 -2.46
N ARG A 158 -2.85 -6.13 -2.58
CA ARG A 158 -3.91 -5.65 -1.69
C ARG A 158 -5.27 -5.90 -2.33
N VAL A 159 -6.20 -6.39 -1.51
CA VAL A 159 -7.61 -6.60 -1.88
C VAL A 159 -8.51 -6.17 -0.74
N GLY A 160 -9.71 -5.72 -1.07
CA GLY A 160 -10.74 -5.45 -0.08
C GLY A 160 -11.80 -4.49 -0.58
N PHE A 161 -12.83 -4.30 0.25
CA PHE A 161 -13.98 -3.45 -0.05
C PHE A 161 -13.64 -1.97 -0.14
N GLU A 162 -12.52 -1.52 0.44
CA GLU A 162 -12.01 -0.17 0.23
C GLU A 162 -11.72 0.10 -1.25
N ASP A 163 -11.15 -0.89 -1.95
CA ASP A 163 -10.70 -0.72 -3.33
C ASP A 163 -11.73 -1.23 -4.34
N ASN A 164 -12.48 -2.28 -4.00
CA ASN A 164 -13.44 -2.93 -4.89
C ASN A 164 -14.49 -3.77 -4.15
N ILE A 165 -15.77 -3.41 -4.32
CA ILE A 165 -16.92 -4.13 -3.75
C ILE A 165 -17.43 -5.29 -4.62
N TYR A 166 -16.92 -5.45 -5.84
CA TYR A 166 -17.42 -6.42 -6.81
C TYR A 166 -16.53 -7.66 -6.92
N TYR A 167 -17.12 -8.86 -6.87
CA TYR A 167 -16.41 -10.09 -7.21
C TYR A 167 -16.24 -10.20 -8.74
N HIS A 168 -17.33 -10.08 -9.50
CA HIS A 168 -17.29 -9.93 -10.97
C HIS A 168 -18.00 -8.63 -11.36
N LYS A 169 -17.86 -8.21 -12.62
CA LYS A 169 -18.61 -7.05 -13.12
C LYS A 169 -20.11 -7.26 -12.89
N GLY A 170 -20.72 -6.41 -12.06
CA GLY A 170 -22.14 -6.51 -11.70
C GLY A 170 -22.49 -7.53 -10.61
N VAL A 171 -21.50 -8.25 -10.05
CA VAL A 171 -21.72 -9.23 -8.97
C VAL A 171 -21.00 -8.76 -7.72
N VAL A 172 -21.75 -8.31 -6.73
CA VAL A 172 -21.22 -7.84 -5.44
C VAL A 172 -20.50 -8.98 -4.71
N ALA A 173 -19.36 -8.68 -4.09
CA ALA A 173 -18.65 -9.65 -3.28
C ALA A 173 -19.33 -9.84 -1.92
N ASN A 174 -19.42 -11.09 -1.47
CA ASN A 174 -20.07 -11.44 -0.21
C ASN A 174 -19.24 -11.02 1.02
N SER A 175 -17.92 -10.98 0.89
CA SER A 175 -17.00 -10.60 1.97
C SER A 175 -15.61 -10.25 1.45
N ASN A 176 -14.82 -9.53 2.25
CA ASN A 176 -13.38 -9.38 2.02
C ASN A 176 -12.68 -10.75 1.93
N ALA A 177 -13.10 -11.72 2.76
CA ALA A 177 -12.55 -13.07 2.73
C ALA A 177 -12.79 -13.78 1.39
N GLN A 178 -13.90 -13.51 0.69
CA GLN A 178 -14.14 -14.05 -0.66
C GLN A 178 -13.13 -13.50 -1.68
N LEU A 179 -12.80 -12.20 -1.59
CA LEU A 179 -11.79 -11.57 -2.45
C LEU A 179 -10.39 -12.15 -2.17
N VAL A 180 -10.02 -12.28 -0.90
CA VAL A 180 -8.76 -12.91 -0.47
C VAL A 180 -8.68 -14.37 -0.95
N ALA A 181 -9.74 -15.15 -0.74
CA ALA A 181 -9.77 -16.56 -1.12
C ALA A 181 -9.58 -16.77 -2.63
N ARG A 182 -10.07 -15.83 -3.47
CA ARG A 182 -9.80 -15.88 -4.90
C ARG A 182 -8.31 -15.70 -5.22
N MET A 183 -7.66 -14.71 -4.62
CA MET A 183 -6.22 -14.50 -4.85
C MET A 183 -5.40 -15.69 -4.35
N LYS A 184 -5.75 -16.25 -3.19
CA LYS A 184 -5.12 -17.47 -2.67
C LYS A 184 -5.23 -18.63 -3.66
N ARG A 185 -6.44 -18.94 -4.15
CA ARG A 185 -6.64 -20.04 -5.11
C ARG A 185 -5.77 -19.86 -6.36
N ILE A 186 -5.76 -18.66 -6.96
CA ILE A 186 -4.94 -18.42 -8.16
C ILE A 186 -3.44 -18.56 -7.83
N ALA A 187 -2.99 -18.08 -6.68
CA ALA A 187 -1.60 -18.23 -6.24
C ALA A 187 -1.22 -19.71 -6.10
N ASP A 188 -2.11 -20.53 -5.52
CA ASP A 188 -1.93 -21.98 -5.40
C ASP A 188 -1.85 -22.66 -6.79
N GLU A 189 -2.72 -22.28 -7.74
CA GLU A 189 -2.73 -22.82 -9.13
C GLU A 189 -1.43 -22.54 -9.89
N ILE A 190 -0.77 -21.40 -9.63
CA ILE A 190 0.49 -21.03 -10.30
C ILE A 190 1.74 -21.39 -9.48
N GLY A 191 1.58 -22.05 -8.33
CA GLY A 191 2.69 -22.47 -7.48
C GLY A 191 3.39 -21.32 -6.73
N ARG A 192 2.69 -20.21 -6.47
CA ARG A 192 3.22 -19.09 -5.66
C ARG A 192 2.71 -19.21 -4.22
N PRO A 193 3.55 -19.58 -3.24
CA PRO A 193 3.10 -19.78 -1.87
C PRO A 193 2.62 -18.48 -1.21
N ILE A 194 1.57 -18.57 -0.39
CA ILE A 194 1.11 -17.48 0.46
C ILE A 194 2.05 -17.35 1.66
N ALA A 195 2.53 -16.13 1.91
CA ALA A 195 3.39 -15.84 3.03
C ALA A 195 2.70 -16.17 4.36
N THR A 196 3.42 -16.87 5.23
CA THR A 196 3.07 -16.95 6.65
C THR A 196 3.20 -15.57 7.30
N VAL A 197 2.64 -15.38 8.48
CA VAL A 197 2.78 -14.12 9.22
C VAL A 197 4.26 -13.81 9.51
N ALA A 198 5.06 -14.82 9.88
CA ALA A 198 6.48 -14.65 10.13
C ALA A 198 7.23 -14.16 8.88
N GLN A 199 6.98 -14.79 7.72
CA GLN A 199 7.55 -14.36 6.44
C GLN A 199 7.10 -12.96 6.05
N ALA A 200 5.81 -12.63 6.24
CA ALA A 200 5.31 -11.29 5.96
C ALA A 200 6.00 -10.23 6.83
N ARG A 201 6.23 -10.52 8.12
CA ARG A 201 6.98 -9.63 9.01
C ARG A 201 8.42 -9.44 8.54
N GLU A 202 9.10 -10.50 8.15
CA GLU A 202 10.46 -10.44 7.61
C GLU A 202 10.55 -9.60 6.33
N ILE A 203 9.68 -9.89 5.35
CA ILE A 203 9.61 -9.18 4.06
C ILE A 203 9.35 -7.67 4.27
N LEU A 204 8.52 -7.32 5.25
CA LEU A 204 8.10 -5.96 5.56
C LEU A 204 8.98 -5.29 6.62
N ALA A 205 10.12 -5.89 6.98
CA ALA A 205 11.05 -5.35 7.97
C ALA A 205 10.41 -5.04 9.34
N LEU A 206 9.43 -5.84 9.74
CA LEU A 206 8.77 -5.76 11.04
C LEU A 206 9.49 -6.63 12.08
N PRO A 207 9.48 -6.23 13.37
CA PRO A 207 9.95 -7.10 14.44
C PRO A 207 9.22 -8.44 14.45
N ALA A 208 9.97 -9.50 14.78
CA ALA A 208 9.39 -10.80 15.10
C ALA A 208 8.44 -10.68 16.31
N LYS A 209 7.34 -11.44 16.27
CA LYS A 209 6.41 -11.62 17.38
C LYS A 209 6.50 -13.04 17.90
#